data_AF-A0A1X0ID37-F1
#
_entry.id   AF-A0A1X0ID37-F1
#
_cell.length_a   1.000
_cell.length_b   1.000
_cell.length_c   1.000
_cell.angle_alpha   90.00
_cell.angle_beta   90.00
_cell.angle_gamma   90.00
#
_symmetry.space_group_name_H-M   'P 1'
#
loop_
_entity.id
_entity.type
_entity.pdbx_description
1 polymer ?
#
loop_
_entity_poly.entity_id
_entity_poly.type
_entity_poly.pdbx_seq_one_letter_code
_entity_poly.pdbx_strand_id
1 'polypeptide(L)'
;MPRRVVIVGYPGVQALDVVGPHDVFTGAALLTEGGYDVVLASVDGQAVPTLTGLAFVAAPLPDPDSPIDTVVLPGGGGVDAARSDAALIGWIKDVARTARRVVTVCTGAFLAAEAGLLDGQRVTTHWAFAGRLAREFPAIDVDADPIFIRSSDSVWTAAGVTAGIDLALSLVEDDHGTELAQTVARWLVLYLRRPGGQTQFAAPVWMPRAKRNSIRTVQEAIEADPGGEHRIDELARRAAMSPRHFTRVFTAEVGEAPGQYVERIRTEAARRQLEETDDTVVAIATRCGFGTAETMRRNFLRRVGIPPDQYRKAFA
;
A
#
# COMPACT_ATOMS: atom_id res chain seq x y z
N MET A 1 -17.55 -7.70 -25.19
CA MET A 1 -17.70 -6.26 -24.95
C MET A 1 -16.59 -5.84 -24.01
N PRO A 2 -16.00 -4.64 -24.16
CA PRO A 2 -14.97 -4.14 -23.27
C PRO A 2 -15.48 -4.10 -21.82
N ARG A 3 -14.61 -4.40 -20.85
CA ARG A 3 -14.90 -4.17 -19.43
C ARG A 3 -14.85 -2.67 -19.15
N ARG A 4 -15.99 -2.08 -18.81
CA ARG A 4 -16.07 -0.64 -18.54
C ARG A 4 -15.52 -0.31 -17.16
N VAL A 5 -14.52 0.56 -17.12
CA VAL A 5 -13.86 1.05 -15.90
C VAL A 5 -14.19 2.53 -15.73
N VAL A 6 -14.84 2.88 -14.63
CA VAL A 6 -15.17 4.27 -14.29
C VAL A 6 -14.26 4.71 -13.15
N ILE A 7 -13.39 5.69 -13.41
CA ILE A 7 -12.56 6.33 -12.39
C ILE A 7 -13.27 7.61 -11.96
N VAL A 8 -13.58 7.72 -10.67
CA VAL A 8 -14.31 8.87 -10.13
C VAL A 8 -13.37 10.07 -9.94
N GLY A 9 -13.74 11.21 -10.50
CA GLY A 9 -13.04 12.48 -10.34
C GLY A 9 -13.84 13.49 -9.51
N TYR A 10 -13.14 14.22 -8.65
CA TYR A 10 -13.70 15.31 -7.84
C TYR A 10 -12.63 16.38 -7.56
N PRO A 11 -13.00 17.64 -7.30
CA PRO A 11 -12.04 18.70 -7.01
C PRO A 11 -11.10 18.34 -5.85
N GLY A 12 -9.78 18.41 -6.07
CA GLY A 12 -8.77 18.04 -5.09
C GLY A 12 -8.41 16.54 -5.07
N VAL A 13 -8.79 15.78 -6.10
CA VAL A 13 -8.34 14.40 -6.31
C VAL A 13 -6.81 14.34 -6.43
N GLN A 14 -6.21 13.26 -5.93
CA GLN A 14 -4.79 12.99 -6.08
C GLN A 14 -4.53 12.48 -7.50
N ALA A 15 -3.75 13.25 -8.28
CA ALA A 15 -3.52 12.97 -9.70
C ALA A 15 -3.04 11.53 -9.97
N LEU A 16 -2.11 11.03 -9.16
CA LEU A 16 -1.54 9.71 -9.37
C LEU A 16 -2.47 8.55 -9.00
N ASP A 17 -3.44 8.79 -8.09
CA ASP A 17 -4.47 7.80 -7.78
C ASP A 17 -5.45 7.60 -8.94
N VAL A 18 -5.54 8.58 -9.84
CA VAL A 18 -6.30 8.52 -11.09
C VAL A 18 -5.42 7.93 -12.21
N VAL A 19 -4.29 8.58 -12.48
CA VAL A 19 -3.44 8.27 -13.65
C VAL A 19 -2.82 6.87 -13.55
N GLY A 20 -2.42 6.44 -12.35
CA GLY A 20 -1.80 5.12 -12.16
C GLY A 20 -2.72 3.96 -12.62
N PRO A 21 -3.91 3.79 -12.02
CA PRO A 21 -4.88 2.81 -12.49
C PRO A 21 -5.29 3.02 -13.95
N HIS A 22 -5.48 4.28 -14.38
CA HIS A 22 -5.86 4.60 -15.76
C HIS A 22 -4.87 4.06 -16.79
N ASP A 23 -3.57 4.29 -16.59
CA ASP A 23 -2.51 3.82 -17.50
C ASP A 23 -2.38 2.30 -17.51
N VAL A 24 -2.64 1.63 -16.38
CA VAL A 24 -2.66 0.16 -16.31
C VAL A 24 -3.81 -0.41 -17.15
N PHE A 25 -5.04 0.08 -16.94
CA PHE A 25 -6.21 -0.44 -17.65
C PHE A 25 -6.17 -0.09 -19.15
N THR A 26 -5.75 1.12 -19.50
CA THR A 26 -5.60 1.51 -20.91
C THR A 26 -4.45 0.78 -21.60
N GLY A 27 -3.33 0.55 -20.90
CA GLY A 27 -2.25 -0.32 -21.39
C GLY A 27 -2.73 -1.75 -21.65
N ALA A 28 -3.55 -2.30 -20.76
CA ALA A 28 -4.19 -3.60 -20.96
C ALA A 28 -5.16 -3.58 -22.16
N ALA A 29 -5.95 -2.52 -22.33
CA ALA A 29 -6.85 -2.35 -23.46
C ALA A 29 -6.11 -2.37 -24.80
N LEU A 30 -4.97 -1.68 -24.91
CA LEU A 30 -4.15 -1.65 -26.12
C LEU A 30 -3.61 -3.04 -26.49
N LEU A 31 -3.22 -3.84 -25.48
CA LEU A 31 -2.65 -5.18 -25.67
C LEU A 31 -3.70 -6.28 -25.90
N THR A 32 -4.98 -5.99 -25.65
CA THR A 32 -6.11 -6.93 -25.79
C THR A 32 -7.08 -6.53 -26.90
N GLU A 33 -6.72 -5.57 -27.74
CA GLU A 33 -7.58 -5.02 -28.80
C GLU A 33 -8.93 -4.50 -28.26
N GLY A 34 -8.92 -3.84 -27.09
CA GLY A 34 -10.10 -3.23 -26.48
C GLY A 34 -10.73 -4.05 -25.35
N GLY A 35 -9.93 -4.75 -24.54
CA GLY A 35 -10.43 -5.48 -23.36
C GLY A 35 -11.02 -4.60 -22.26
N TYR A 36 -10.64 -3.31 -22.22
CA TYR A 36 -11.20 -2.31 -21.30
C TYR A 36 -11.66 -1.04 -22.03
N ASP A 37 -12.67 -0.40 -21.46
CA ASP A 37 -13.13 0.96 -21.80
C ASP A 37 -13.01 1.81 -20.53
N VAL A 38 -12.04 2.73 -20.50
CA VAL A 38 -11.67 3.47 -19.28
C VAL A 38 -12.13 4.91 -19.40
N VAL A 39 -12.91 5.39 -18.43
CA VAL A 39 -13.42 6.76 -18.39
C VAL A 39 -13.17 7.40 -17.03
N LEU A 40 -12.62 8.63 -17.04
CA LEU A 40 -12.65 9.51 -15.89
C LEU A 40 -13.96 10.28 -15.88
N ALA A 41 -14.71 10.19 -14.79
CA ALA A 41 -16.04 10.80 -14.69
C ALA A 41 -16.23 11.60 -13.39
N SER A 42 -16.87 12.76 -13.50
CA SER A 42 -17.26 13.64 -12.39
C SER A 42 -18.77 13.84 -12.37
N VAL A 43 -19.33 14.29 -11.24
CA VAL A 43 -20.78 14.41 -11.04
C VAL A 43 -21.47 15.18 -12.18
N ASP A 44 -20.86 16.27 -12.63
CA ASP A 44 -21.40 17.20 -13.62
C ASP A 44 -20.60 17.20 -14.95
N GLY A 45 -19.62 16.31 -15.08
CA GLY A 45 -18.71 16.26 -16.23
C GLY A 45 -17.78 17.47 -16.35
N GLN A 46 -17.68 18.33 -15.32
CA GLN A 46 -16.74 19.42 -15.33
C GLN A 46 -15.31 18.92 -15.11
N ALA A 47 -14.35 19.74 -15.55
CA ALA A 47 -12.93 19.47 -15.35
C ALA A 47 -12.63 19.27 -13.86
N VAL A 48 -11.73 18.33 -13.58
CA VAL A 48 -11.39 17.88 -12.23
C VAL A 48 -10.06 18.50 -11.83
N PRO A 49 -10.03 19.63 -11.09
CA PRO A 49 -8.79 20.25 -10.66
C PRO A 49 -8.12 19.43 -9.54
N THR A 50 -6.81 19.37 -9.58
CA THR A 50 -5.98 18.72 -8.54
C THR A 50 -5.27 19.77 -7.69
N LEU A 51 -4.71 19.37 -6.55
CA LEU A 51 -3.95 20.29 -5.68
C LEU A 51 -2.54 20.61 -6.21
N THR A 52 -2.11 20.01 -7.32
CA THR A 52 -0.79 20.23 -7.92
C THR A 52 -0.80 21.25 -9.08
N GLY A 53 -1.97 21.83 -9.38
CA GLY A 53 -2.16 22.74 -10.51
C GLY A 53 -2.48 22.05 -11.84
N LEU A 54 -2.54 20.72 -11.87
CA LEU A 54 -3.09 19.95 -13.00
C LEU A 54 -4.62 19.91 -12.93
N ALA A 55 -5.27 19.76 -14.07
CA ALA A 55 -6.70 19.45 -14.15
C ALA A 55 -6.93 18.38 -15.21
N PHE A 56 -7.91 17.52 -14.97
CA PHE A 56 -8.31 16.49 -15.92
C PHE A 56 -9.64 16.85 -16.59
N VAL A 57 -9.78 16.47 -17.86
CA VAL A 57 -11.08 16.47 -18.53
C VAL A 57 -11.84 15.24 -18.07
N ALA A 58 -13.12 15.39 -17.74
CA ALA A 58 -13.97 14.31 -17.28
C ALA A 58 -15.25 14.24 -18.11
N ALA A 59 -15.83 13.05 -18.19
CA ALA A 59 -17.21 12.84 -18.61
C ALA A 59 -18.16 13.01 -17.40
N PRO A 60 -19.47 13.22 -17.60
CA PRO A 60 -20.43 13.06 -16.51
C PRO A 60 -20.44 11.61 -16.01
N LEU A 61 -20.75 11.41 -14.73
CA LEU A 61 -20.99 10.08 -14.17
C LEU A 61 -22.06 9.36 -15.02
N PRO A 62 -21.80 8.10 -15.45
CA PRO A 62 -22.77 7.35 -16.22
C PRO A 62 -23.99 6.99 -15.38
N ASP A 63 -25.07 6.54 -16.03
CA ASP A 63 -26.19 5.91 -15.34
C ASP A 63 -25.67 4.75 -14.45
N PRO A 64 -25.94 4.75 -13.13
CA PRO A 64 -25.49 3.69 -12.23
C PRO A 64 -26.03 2.30 -12.58
N ASP A 65 -27.13 2.20 -13.34
CA ASP A 65 -27.68 0.92 -13.81
C ASP A 65 -27.05 0.46 -15.14
N SER A 66 -26.19 1.27 -15.76
CA SER A 66 -25.45 0.86 -16.95
C SER A 66 -24.38 -0.20 -16.63
N PRO A 67 -24.03 -1.08 -17.59
CA PRO A 67 -23.06 -2.14 -17.34
C PRO A 67 -21.67 -1.54 -17.08
N ILE A 68 -21.25 -1.54 -15.82
CA ILE A 68 -19.95 -1.11 -15.34
C ILE A 68 -19.24 -2.32 -14.71
N ASP A 69 -18.03 -2.62 -15.15
CA ASP A 69 -17.26 -3.71 -14.58
C ASP A 69 -16.56 -3.26 -13.28
N THR A 70 -15.82 -2.16 -13.36
CA THR A 70 -15.00 -1.69 -12.23
C THR A 70 -15.22 -0.20 -11.96
N VAL A 71 -15.53 0.16 -10.72
CA VAL A 71 -15.52 1.56 -10.26
C VAL A 71 -14.28 1.79 -9.43
N VAL A 72 -13.44 2.75 -9.82
CA VAL A 72 -12.27 3.18 -9.06
C VAL A 72 -12.61 4.46 -8.31
N LEU A 73 -12.43 4.45 -6.99
CA LEU A 73 -12.60 5.57 -6.08
C LEU A 73 -11.21 6.07 -5.63
N PRO A 74 -10.66 7.11 -6.26
CA PRO A 74 -9.37 7.69 -5.89
C PRO A 74 -9.45 8.45 -4.58
N GLY A 75 -8.29 8.73 -3.97
CA GLY A 75 -8.17 9.62 -2.84
C GLY A 75 -7.75 11.03 -3.26
N GLY A 76 -7.36 11.83 -2.27
CA GLY A 76 -6.93 13.20 -2.47
C GLY A 76 -7.34 14.13 -1.34
N GLY A 77 -6.77 15.33 -1.34
CA GLY A 77 -7.07 16.34 -0.32
C GLY A 77 -8.50 16.87 -0.37
N GLY A 78 -9.22 16.67 -1.49
CA GLY A 78 -10.64 17.01 -1.63
C GLY A 78 -11.62 15.98 -1.07
N VAL A 79 -11.15 14.86 -0.51
CA VAL A 79 -12.03 13.71 -0.16
C VAL A 79 -13.12 14.07 0.85
N ASP A 80 -12.85 14.97 1.80
CA ASP A 80 -13.84 15.39 2.80
C ASP A 80 -14.99 16.18 2.20
N ALA A 81 -14.71 17.03 1.20
CA ALA A 81 -15.76 17.72 0.46
C ALA A 81 -16.52 16.73 -0.44
N ALA A 82 -15.80 15.84 -1.13
CA ALA A 82 -16.39 14.84 -2.02
C ALA A 82 -17.34 13.87 -1.29
N ARG A 83 -16.97 13.39 -0.10
CA ARG A 83 -17.86 12.50 0.68
C ARG A 83 -19.06 13.22 1.29
N SER A 84 -19.04 14.55 1.33
CA SER A 84 -20.19 15.37 1.75
C SER A 84 -21.14 15.68 0.59
N ASP A 85 -20.77 15.34 -0.65
CA ASP A 85 -21.61 15.51 -1.83
C ASP A 85 -22.62 14.36 -1.93
N ALA A 86 -23.89 14.67 -1.68
CA ALA A 86 -24.98 13.70 -1.70
C ALA A 86 -25.20 13.06 -3.09
N ALA A 87 -24.93 13.79 -4.18
CA ALA A 87 -25.08 13.25 -5.52
C ALA A 87 -23.99 12.21 -5.81
N LEU A 88 -22.75 12.51 -5.43
CA LEU A 88 -21.65 11.56 -5.57
C LEU A 88 -21.86 10.31 -4.71
N ILE A 89 -22.15 10.46 -3.42
CA ILE A 89 -22.36 9.32 -2.52
C ILE A 89 -23.59 8.51 -2.92
N GLY A 90 -24.67 9.16 -3.37
CA GLY A 90 -25.84 8.49 -3.94
C GLY A 90 -25.47 7.62 -5.14
N TRP A 91 -24.74 8.20 -6.10
CA TRP A 91 -24.27 7.45 -7.28
C TRP A 91 -23.38 6.26 -6.90
N ILE A 92 -22.44 6.43 -5.96
CA ILE A 92 -21.58 5.33 -5.48
C ILE A 92 -22.42 4.20 -4.86
N LYS A 93 -23.43 4.53 -4.06
CA LYS A 93 -24.34 3.55 -3.44
C LYS A 93 -25.14 2.76 -4.47
N ASP A 94 -25.59 3.42 -5.53
CA ASP A 94 -26.41 2.80 -6.55
C ASP A 94 -25.57 1.94 -7.50
N VAL A 95 -24.45 2.47 -8.02
CA VAL A 95 -23.56 1.73 -8.93
C VAL A 95 -22.90 0.52 -8.26
N ALA A 96 -22.67 0.56 -6.94
CA ALA A 96 -22.10 -0.58 -6.22
C ALA A 96 -23.01 -1.81 -6.18
N ARG A 97 -24.32 -1.65 -6.49
CA ARG A 97 -25.27 -2.78 -6.57
C ARG A 97 -25.17 -3.55 -7.88
N THR A 98 -24.72 -2.89 -8.95
CA THR A 98 -24.74 -3.40 -10.32
C THR A 98 -23.34 -3.64 -10.87
N ALA A 99 -22.34 -2.87 -10.42
CA ALA A 99 -20.96 -3.04 -10.82
C ALA A 99 -20.39 -4.36 -10.30
N ARG A 100 -19.54 -5.02 -11.11
CA ARG A 100 -18.86 -6.26 -10.68
C ARG A 100 -17.97 -6.01 -9.47
N ARG A 101 -17.27 -4.87 -9.42
CA ARG A 101 -16.46 -4.48 -8.25
C ARG A 101 -16.28 -2.97 -8.11
N VAL A 102 -16.12 -2.54 -6.87
CA VAL A 102 -15.71 -1.20 -6.44
C VAL A 102 -14.33 -1.32 -5.82
N VAL A 103 -13.42 -0.44 -6.24
CA VAL A 103 -12.05 -0.43 -5.72
C VAL A 103 -11.67 0.95 -5.22
N THR A 104 -10.94 1.02 -4.13
CA THR A 104 -10.51 2.29 -3.54
C THR A 104 -9.00 2.45 -3.61
N VAL A 105 -8.54 3.68 -3.83
CA VAL A 105 -7.13 4.04 -3.81
C VAL A 105 -6.95 5.17 -2.81
N CYS A 106 -5.97 5.07 -1.92
CA CYS A 106 -5.66 6.09 -0.90
C CYS A 106 -6.89 6.37 -0.01
N THR A 107 -7.16 7.65 0.24
CA THR A 107 -8.32 8.12 0.99
C THR A 107 -9.65 7.91 0.27
N GLY A 108 -9.69 7.36 -0.96
CA GLY A 108 -10.93 6.94 -1.60
C GLY A 108 -11.72 5.92 -0.78
N ALA A 109 -11.08 5.24 0.17
CA ALA A 109 -11.73 4.41 1.18
C ALA A 109 -12.79 5.16 2.00
N PHE A 110 -12.62 6.48 2.22
CA PHE A 110 -13.62 7.30 2.91
C PHE A 110 -14.91 7.46 2.10
N LEU A 111 -14.83 7.50 0.76
CA LEU A 111 -16.01 7.54 -0.11
C LEU A 111 -16.78 6.22 -0.04
N ALA A 112 -16.07 5.09 -0.10
CA ALA A 112 -16.68 3.77 0.04
C ALA A 112 -17.27 3.54 1.44
N ALA A 113 -16.60 4.02 2.49
CA ALA A 113 -17.09 3.96 3.87
C ALA A 113 -18.38 4.79 4.04
N GLU A 114 -18.41 6.01 3.53
CA GLU A 114 -19.61 6.88 3.54
C GLU A 114 -20.77 6.27 2.72
N ALA A 115 -20.44 5.53 1.66
CA ALA A 115 -21.39 4.76 0.89
C ALA A 115 -21.88 3.48 1.62
N GLY A 116 -21.30 3.10 2.75
CA GLY A 116 -21.66 1.90 3.52
C GLY A 116 -21.15 0.59 2.92
N LEU A 117 -20.10 0.64 2.09
CA LEU A 117 -19.60 -0.52 1.34
C LEU A 117 -18.57 -1.36 2.12
N LEU A 118 -18.04 -0.84 3.23
CA LEU A 118 -16.87 -1.39 3.92
C LEU A 118 -17.18 -1.99 5.29
N ASP A 119 -18.44 -1.95 5.75
CA ASP A 119 -18.82 -2.46 7.07
C ASP A 119 -18.50 -3.96 7.23
N GLY A 120 -17.81 -4.29 8.32
CA GLY A 120 -17.37 -5.66 8.62
C GLY A 120 -16.22 -6.17 7.74
N GLN A 121 -15.68 -5.36 6.84
CA GLN A 121 -14.60 -5.76 5.93
C GLN A 121 -13.23 -5.38 6.52
N ARG A 122 -12.21 -6.22 6.25
CA ARG A 122 -10.81 -5.83 6.42
C ARG A 122 -10.37 -5.00 5.21
N VAL A 123 -9.94 -3.76 5.45
CA VAL A 123 -9.59 -2.81 4.39
C VAL A 123 -8.26 -2.12 4.69
N THR A 124 -7.64 -1.58 3.64
CA THR A 124 -6.50 -0.66 3.76
C THR A 124 -6.86 0.70 3.18
N THR A 125 -6.15 1.72 3.64
CA THR A 125 -6.19 3.11 3.14
C THR A 125 -4.79 3.67 3.32
N HIS A 126 -4.53 4.89 2.85
CA HIS A 126 -3.25 5.54 3.10
C HIS A 126 -2.93 5.56 4.60
N TRP A 127 -1.76 5.05 4.98
CA TRP A 127 -1.32 4.87 6.36
C TRP A 127 -1.60 6.09 7.27
N ALA A 128 -1.38 7.30 6.75
CA ALA A 128 -1.53 8.55 7.51
C ALA A 128 -2.98 8.81 7.91
N PHE A 129 -3.92 8.19 7.20
CA PHE A 129 -5.36 8.31 7.38
C PHE A 129 -6.00 7.03 7.92
N ALA A 130 -5.27 5.93 8.05
CA ALA A 130 -5.80 4.66 8.57
C ALA A 130 -6.38 4.81 9.98
N GLY A 131 -5.64 5.46 10.88
CA GLY A 131 -6.15 5.75 12.23
C GLY A 131 -7.36 6.69 12.23
N ARG A 132 -7.50 7.56 11.22
CA ARG A 132 -8.68 8.43 11.07
C ARG A 132 -9.89 7.62 10.59
N LEU A 133 -9.71 6.80 9.56
CA LEU A 133 -10.77 5.94 9.01
C LEU A 133 -11.34 5.02 10.10
N ALA A 134 -10.48 4.37 10.89
CA ALA A 134 -10.90 3.50 11.98
C ALA A 134 -11.71 4.21 13.08
N ARG A 135 -11.43 5.50 13.33
CA ARG A 135 -12.18 6.30 14.32
C ARG A 135 -13.53 6.76 13.81
N GLU A 136 -13.61 7.15 12.53
CA GLU A 136 -14.85 7.65 11.93
C GLU A 136 -15.82 6.51 11.59
N PHE A 137 -15.30 5.32 11.25
CA PHE A 137 -16.07 4.16 10.83
C PHE A 137 -15.70 2.92 11.65
N PRO A 138 -16.18 2.80 12.90
CA PRO A 138 -15.75 1.75 13.82
C PRO A 138 -16.21 0.33 13.44
N ALA A 139 -17.10 0.19 12.45
CA ALA A 139 -17.52 -1.10 11.90
C ALA A 139 -16.50 -1.69 10.90
N ILE A 140 -15.47 -0.93 10.51
CA ILE A 140 -14.45 -1.32 9.52
C ILE A 140 -13.21 -1.85 10.25
N ASP A 141 -12.69 -3.00 9.82
CA ASP A 141 -11.39 -3.52 10.27
C ASP A 141 -10.27 -2.90 9.43
N VAL A 142 -9.69 -1.80 9.92
CA VAL A 142 -8.67 -1.06 9.17
C VAL A 142 -7.27 -1.62 9.44
N ASP A 143 -6.65 -2.14 8.40
CA ASP A 143 -5.25 -2.57 8.39
C ASP A 143 -4.39 -1.60 7.56
N ALA A 144 -3.47 -0.91 8.23
CA ALA A 144 -2.59 0.08 7.63
C ALA A 144 -1.32 -0.51 7.00
N ASP A 145 -1.06 -1.81 7.15
CA ASP A 145 0.20 -2.39 6.68
C ASP A 145 0.18 -2.73 5.19
N PRO A 146 -0.80 -3.46 4.62
CA PRO A 146 -0.79 -3.87 3.22
C PRO A 146 -0.96 -2.71 2.23
N ILE A 147 -0.27 -2.77 1.08
CA ILE A 147 -0.47 -1.83 -0.03
C ILE A 147 -1.83 -2.00 -0.71
N PHE A 148 -2.39 -3.21 -0.73
CA PHE A 148 -3.78 -3.44 -1.11
C PHE A 148 -4.35 -4.71 -0.47
N ILE A 149 -5.66 -4.74 -0.29
CA ILE A 149 -6.43 -5.86 0.27
C ILE A 149 -7.61 -6.14 -0.65
N ARG A 150 -7.79 -7.40 -1.04
CA ARG A 150 -9.06 -7.91 -1.57
C ARG A 150 -9.99 -8.14 -0.38
N SER A 151 -10.83 -7.16 -0.09
CA SER A 151 -11.73 -7.17 1.07
C SER A 151 -12.87 -8.16 0.88
N SER A 152 -13.43 -8.23 -0.34
CA SER A 152 -14.42 -9.22 -0.76
C SER A 152 -14.27 -9.53 -2.26
N ASP A 153 -15.20 -10.29 -2.83
CA ASP A 153 -15.25 -10.49 -4.29
C ASP A 153 -15.54 -9.21 -5.07
N SER A 154 -16.27 -8.27 -4.47
CA SER A 154 -16.69 -7.02 -5.11
C SER A 154 -16.01 -5.76 -4.55
N VAL A 155 -15.18 -5.87 -3.50
CA VAL A 155 -14.54 -4.70 -2.86
C VAL A 155 -13.05 -4.93 -2.64
N TRP A 156 -12.22 -4.06 -3.20
CA TRP A 156 -10.76 -4.11 -3.05
C TRP A 156 -10.25 -2.73 -2.66
N THR A 157 -9.31 -2.64 -1.74
CA THR A 157 -8.85 -1.36 -1.19
C THR A 157 -7.33 -1.25 -1.27
N ALA A 158 -6.81 -0.07 -1.61
CA ALA A 158 -5.37 0.18 -1.71
C ALA A 158 -4.93 1.43 -0.94
N ALA A 159 -3.69 1.39 -0.48
CA ALA A 159 -2.98 2.43 0.26
C ALA A 159 -2.86 3.78 -0.47
N GLY A 160 -2.87 3.79 -1.80
CA GLY A 160 -2.78 5.02 -2.58
C GLY A 160 -1.44 5.32 -3.24
N VAL A 161 -1.43 6.45 -3.94
CA VAL A 161 -0.30 6.99 -4.73
C VAL A 161 0.13 5.98 -5.79
N THR A 162 1.17 5.19 -5.54
CA THR A 162 1.62 4.16 -6.47
C THR A 162 0.98 2.81 -6.23
N ALA A 163 0.42 2.55 -5.05
CA ALA A 163 -0.26 1.28 -4.77
C ALA A 163 -1.53 1.08 -5.61
N GLY A 164 -2.10 2.17 -6.15
CA GLY A 164 -3.18 2.09 -7.15
C GLY A 164 -2.74 1.38 -8.43
N ILE A 165 -1.47 1.51 -8.83
CA ILE A 165 -0.89 0.81 -9.99
C ILE A 165 -0.80 -0.69 -9.68
N ASP A 166 -0.29 -1.07 -8.51
CA ASP A 166 -0.18 -2.47 -8.10
C ASP A 166 -1.55 -3.15 -8.00
N LEU A 167 -2.54 -2.47 -7.41
CA LEU A 167 -3.92 -2.95 -7.36
C LEU A 167 -4.48 -3.13 -8.77
N ALA A 168 -4.36 -2.14 -9.65
CA ALA A 168 -4.85 -2.24 -11.02
C ALA A 168 -4.19 -3.39 -11.80
N LEU A 169 -2.89 -3.62 -11.62
CA LEU A 169 -2.19 -4.77 -12.23
C LEU A 169 -2.71 -6.10 -11.70
N SER A 170 -3.04 -6.17 -10.41
CA SER A 170 -3.68 -7.35 -9.82
C SER A 170 -5.08 -7.61 -10.39
N LEU A 171 -5.84 -6.55 -10.70
CA LEU A 171 -7.16 -6.67 -11.33
C LEU A 171 -7.04 -7.11 -12.80
N VAL A 172 -6.05 -6.60 -13.54
CA VAL A 172 -5.76 -7.06 -14.90
C VAL A 172 -5.38 -8.54 -14.93
N GLU A 173 -4.60 -9.00 -13.94
CA GLU A 173 -4.27 -10.42 -13.79
C GLU A 173 -5.51 -11.27 -13.49
N ASP A 174 -6.38 -10.83 -12.58
CA ASP A 174 -7.63 -11.53 -12.26
C ASP A 174 -8.54 -11.68 -13.50
N ASP A 175 -8.52 -10.69 -14.39
CA ASP A 175 -9.42 -10.62 -15.54
C ASP A 175 -8.90 -11.30 -16.81
N HIS A 176 -7.58 -11.32 -17.01
CA HIS A 176 -6.93 -11.71 -18.26
C HIS A 176 -5.69 -12.60 -18.08
N GLY A 177 -5.32 -12.92 -16.83
CA GLY A 177 -4.18 -13.76 -16.50
C GLY A 177 -2.86 -12.99 -16.36
N THR A 178 -1.90 -13.69 -15.78
CA THR A 178 -0.60 -13.16 -15.36
C THR A 178 0.22 -12.57 -16.51
N GLU A 179 0.18 -13.18 -17.70
CA GLU A 179 1.01 -12.75 -18.83
C GLU A 179 0.67 -11.33 -19.30
N LEU A 180 -0.62 -10.99 -19.38
CA LEU A 180 -1.05 -9.66 -19.76
C LEU A 180 -0.63 -8.63 -18.70
N ALA A 181 -0.88 -8.91 -17.43
CA ALA A 181 -0.52 -8.01 -16.33
C ALA A 181 0.99 -7.75 -16.29
N GLN A 182 1.82 -8.79 -16.46
CA GLN A 182 3.26 -8.63 -16.54
C GLN A 182 3.70 -7.82 -17.77
N THR A 183 3.02 -8.00 -18.90
CA THR A 183 3.31 -7.22 -20.11
C THR A 183 3.02 -5.74 -19.87
N VAL A 184 1.84 -5.40 -19.33
CA VAL A 184 1.50 -4.01 -18.95
C VAL A 184 2.54 -3.42 -17.99
N ALA A 185 2.93 -4.16 -16.95
CA ALA A 185 3.95 -3.71 -16.00
C ALA A 185 5.31 -3.40 -16.68
N ARG A 186 5.71 -4.21 -17.67
CA ARG A 186 6.94 -3.97 -18.47
C ARG A 186 6.83 -2.71 -19.32
N TRP A 187 5.67 -2.46 -19.94
CA TRP A 187 5.43 -1.22 -20.70
C TRP A 187 5.49 0.03 -19.82
N LEU A 188 5.06 -0.08 -18.55
CA LEU A 188 5.18 0.97 -17.54
C LEU A 188 6.57 1.05 -16.89
N VAL A 189 7.52 0.20 -17.31
CA VAL A 189 8.90 0.15 -16.81
C VAL A 189 8.95 -0.05 -15.29
N LEU A 190 8.03 -0.86 -14.75
CA LEU A 190 8.03 -1.21 -13.34
C LEU A 190 9.10 -2.26 -13.06
N TYR A 191 10.04 -1.94 -12.18
CA TYR A 191 11.15 -2.83 -11.81
C TYR A 191 10.67 -4.09 -11.08
N LEU A 192 9.71 -3.94 -10.16
CA LEU A 192 9.12 -5.03 -9.37
C LEU A 192 7.62 -4.77 -9.23
N ARG A 193 6.80 -5.80 -9.43
CA ARG A 193 5.40 -5.80 -9.00
C ARG A 193 5.37 -6.05 -7.50
N ARG A 194 4.67 -5.20 -6.76
CA ARG A 194 4.54 -5.36 -5.31
C ARG A 194 3.36 -6.30 -4.99
N PRO A 195 3.55 -7.37 -4.19
CA PRO A 195 2.43 -8.19 -3.74
C PRO A 195 1.55 -7.38 -2.78
N GLY A 196 0.25 -7.68 -2.71
CA GLY A 196 -0.71 -6.88 -1.92
C GLY A 196 -0.36 -6.77 -0.44
N GLY A 197 0.22 -7.85 0.11
CA GLY A 197 0.70 -7.91 1.49
C GLY A 197 1.99 -7.15 1.78
N GLN A 198 2.65 -6.59 0.76
CA GLN A 198 3.80 -5.73 0.96
C GLN A 198 3.38 -4.52 1.80
N THR A 199 4.25 -4.10 2.71
CA THR A 199 3.97 -2.93 3.54
C THR A 199 3.88 -1.67 2.69
N GLN A 200 2.95 -0.77 3.01
CA GLN A 200 2.87 0.57 2.40
C GLN A 200 4.20 1.31 2.49
N PHE A 201 4.96 0.97 3.52
CA PHE A 201 6.26 1.50 3.81
C PHE A 201 7.32 0.43 3.73
N ALA A 202 8.18 0.54 2.71
CA ALA A 202 9.52 0.00 2.85
C ALA A 202 10.19 0.76 4.00
N ALA A 203 10.58 0.03 5.03
CA ALA A 203 11.23 0.55 6.22
C ALA A 203 12.48 1.45 6.02
N PRO A 204 13.13 1.59 4.85
CA PRO A 204 14.24 2.55 4.74
C PRO A 204 13.86 3.98 4.29
N VAL A 205 12.68 4.24 3.73
CA VAL A 205 12.45 5.52 2.99
C VAL A 205 12.10 6.70 3.89
N TRP A 206 11.42 6.46 5.02
CA TRP A 206 10.87 7.53 5.87
C TRP A 206 11.30 7.47 7.33
N MET A 207 12.24 6.61 7.67
CA MET A 207 12.81 6.66 9.01
C MET A 207 13.58 7.96 9.19
N PRO A 208 13.42 8.67 10.33
CA PRO A 208 14.29 9.77 10.67
C PRO A 208 15.73 9.28 10.60
N ARG A 209 16.44 9.63 9.53
CA ARG A 209 17.88 9.47 9.49
C ARG A 209 18.42 10.36 10.59
N ALA A 210 19.27 9.79 11.43
CA ALA A 210 19.89 10.55 12.49
C ALA A 210 20.57 11.80 11.89
N LYS A 211 20.33 12.96 12.50
CA LYS A 211 20.93 14.23 12.09
C LYS A 211 22.44 14.15 12.26
N ARG A 212 22.92 13.45 13.29
CA ARG A 212 24.35 13.20 13.52
C ARG A 212 24.88 12.11 12.58
N ASN A 213 25.96 12.44 11.86
CA ASN A 213 26.66 11.49 10.98
C ASN A 213 27.12 10.23 11.73
N SER A 214 27.59 10.35 12.98
CA SER A 214 28.05 9.20 13.77
C SER A 214 26.95 8.18 14.06
N ILE A 215 25.71 8.63 14.25
CA ILE A 215 24.56 7.72 14.43
C ILE A 215 24.08 7.19 13.08
N ARG A 216 24.12 8.02 12.03
CA ARG A 216 23.74 7.60 10.68
C ARG A 216 24.64 6.49 10.14
N THR A 217 25.96 6.58 10.34
CA THR A 217 26.91 5.52 9.98
C THR A 217 26.62 4.22 10.72
N VAL A 218 26.05 4.28 11.92
CA VAL A 218 25.59 3.08 12.65
C VAL A 218 24.29 2.54 12.06
N GLN A 219 23.33 3.39 11.67
CA GLN A 219 22.11 2.93 10.98
C GLN A 219 22.46 2.22 9.67
N GLU A 220 23.31 2.84 8.84
CA GLU A 220 23.79 2.29 7.57
C GLU A 220 24.52 0.95 7.76
N ALA A 221 25.29 0.80 8.84
CA ALA A 221 25.94 -0.45 9.20
C ALA A 221 24.96 -1.60 9.44
N ILE A 222 23.92 -1.32 10.22
CA ILE A 222 22.92 -2.30 10.62
C ILE A 222 22.07 -2.69 9.41
N GLU A 223 21.73 -1.72 8.57
CA GLU A 223 20.97 -1.91 7.33
C GLU A 223 21.74 -2.70 6.27
N ALA A 224 23.04 -2.43 6.10
CA ALA A 224 23.88 -3.09 5.11
C ALA A 224 24.17 -4.57 5.46
N ASP A 225 24.21 -4.90 6.75
CA ASP A 225 24.41 -6.27 7.21
C ASP A 225 23.50 -6.57 8.43
N PRO A 226 22.21 -6.89 8.23
CA PRO A 226 21.29 -7.22 9.32
C PRO A 226 21.74 -8.42 10.18
N GLY A 227 22.47 -9.36 9.57
CA GLY A 227 22.97 -10.57 10.20
C GLY A 227 24.17 -10.35 11.14
N GLY A 228 24.86 -9.22 11.00
CA GLY A 228 26.05 -8.88 11.77
C GLY A 228 25.87 -8.82 13.29
N GLU A 229 26.99 -8.84 14.01
CA GLU A 229 27.04 -8.73 15.46
C GLU A 229 26.81 -7.29 15.94
N HIS A 230 25.55 -6.87 15.99
CA HIS A 230 25.17 -5.51 16.39
C HIS A 230 25.10 -5.31 17.91
N ARG A 231 26.16 -5.69 18.63
CA ARG A 231 26.25 -5.47 20.08
C ARG A 231 26.36 -3.97 20.39
N ILE A 232 25.70 -3.51 21.46
CA ILE A 232 25.70 -2.08 21.84
C ILE A 232 27.12 -1.51 21.98
N ASP A 233 28.07 -2.27 22.54
CA ASP A 233 29.46 -1.82 22.69
C ASP A 233 30.18 -1.64 21.35
N GLU A 234 29.81 -2.40 20.32
CA GLU A 234 30.36 -2.28 18.98
C GLU A 234 29.75 -1.10 18.22
N LEU A 235 28.43 -0.96 18.29
CA LEU A 235 27.72 0.18 17.70
C LEU A 235 28.17 1.51 18.33
N ALA A 236 28.37 1.53 19.65
CA ALA A 236 28.86 2.69 20.37
C ALA A 236 30.31 3.04 19.97
N ARG A 237 31.20 2.05 19.84
CA ARG A 237 32.55 2.25 19.32
C ARG A 237 32.53 2.83 17.91
N ARG A 238 31.66 2.34 17.03
CA ARG A 238 31.50 2.85 15.66
C ARG A 238 31.01 4.30 15.62
N ALA A 239 30.22 4.72 16.60
CA ALA A 239 29.81 6.11 16.78
C ALA A 239 30.83 6.98 17.54
N ALA A 240 31.98 6.44 17.94
CA ALA A 240 32.96 7.09 18.83
C ALA A 240 32.35 7.60 20.15
N MET A 241 31.45 6.80 20.74
CA MET A 241 30.71 7.13 21.97
C MET A 241 30.85 6.03 23.02
N SER A 242 30.64 6.39 24.29
CA SER A 242 30.43 5.38 25.34
C SER A 242 29.05 4.70 25.15
N PRO A 243 28.87 3.44 25.57
CA PRO A 243 27.61 2.70 25.39
C PRO A 243 26.37 3.42 25.94
N ARG A 244 26.50 4.06 27.11
CA ARG A 244 25.43 4.85 27.74
C ARG A 244 25.10 6.10 26.93
N HIS A 245 26.12 6.83 26.47
CA HIS A 245 25.92 8.04 25.69
C HIS A 245 25.29 7.72 24.32
N PHE A 246 25.81 6.70 23.64
CA PHE A 246 25.31 6.20 22.38
C PHE A 246 23.83 5.84 22.46
N THR A 247 23.45 4.99 23.42
CA THR A 247 22.05 4.55 23.58
C THR A 247 21.10 5.73 23.73
N ARG A 248 21.48 6.72 24.56
CA ARG A 248 20.69 7.93 24.78
C ARG A 248 20.56 8.78 23.52
N VAL A 249 21.67 9.02 22.80
CA VAL A 249 21.68 9.84 21.59
C VAL A 249 20.94 9.17 20.44
N PHE A 250 21.18 7.88 20.23
CA PHE A 250 20.50 7.07 19.23
C PHE A 250 18.99 7.11 19.45
N THR A 251 18.53 6.82 20.67
CA THR A 251 17.09 6.82 20.99
C THR A 251 16.45 8.19 20.78
N ALA A 252 17.15 9.26 21.17
CA ALA A 252 16.64 10.62 21.00
C ALA A 252 16.52 11.05 19.53
N GLU A 253 17.39 10.55 18.64
CA GLU A 253 17.37 10.91 17.22
C GLU A 253 16.50 9.98 16.36
N VAL A 254 16.55 8.68 16.64
CA VAL A 254 15.92 7.64 15.84
C VAL A 254 14.50 7.32 16.36
N GLY A 255 14.20 7.66 17.62
CA GLY A 255 12.90 7.45 18.26
C GLY A 255 12.73 6.07 18.90
N GLU A 256 13.68 5.15 18.71
CA GLU A 256 13.68 3.82 19.31
C GLU A 256 15.07 3.43 19.85
N ALA A 257 15.12 2.49 20.79
CA ALA A 257 16.39 2.03 21.34
C ALA A 257 17.21 1.25 20.30
N PRO A 258 18.57 1.29 20.33
CA PRO A 258 19.39 0.62 19.32
C PRO A 258 19.11 -0.88 19.17
N GLY A 259 18.84 -1.59 20.27
CA GLY A 259 18.48 -3.02 20.22
C GLY A 259 17.14 -3.27 19.52
N GLN A 260 16.16 -2.38 19.73
CA GLN A 260 14.87 -2.45 19.04
C GLN A 260 15.05 -2.18 17.54
N TYR A 261 15.89 -1.22 17.18
CA TYR A 261 16.25 -0.91 15.80
C TYR A 261 16.86 -2.12 15.09
N VAL A 262 17.88 -2.75 15.69
CA VAL A 262 18.54 -3.94 15.15
C VAL A 262 17.54 -5.06 14.91
N GLU A 263 16.73 -5.39 15.93
CA GLU A 263 15.71 -6.42 15.80
C GLU A 263 14.70 -6.11 14.67
N ARG A 264 14.46 -4.83 14.36
CA ARG A 264 13.47 -4.40 13.37
C ARG A 264 14.02 -4.63 11.97
N ILE A 265 15.25 -4.15 11.74
CA ILE A 265 16.00 -4.39 10.51
C ILE A 265 16.17 -5.89 10.25
N ARG A 266 16.44 -6.70 11.27
CA ARG A 266 16.50 -8.17 11.15
C ARG A 266 15.16 -8.77 10.74
N THR A 267 14.05 -8.26 11.29
CA THR A 267 12.70 -8.73 10.95
C THR A 267 12.35 -8.41 9.50
N GLU A 268 12.68 -7.21 9.04
CA GLU A 268 12.49 -6.78 7.65
C GLU A 268 13.32 -7.61 6.67
N ALA A 269 14.59 -7.86 6.99
CA ALA A 269 15.45 -8.74 6.20
C ALA A 269 14.90 -10.18 6.14
N ALA A 270 14.34 -10.68 7.23
CA ALA A 270 13.71 -11.99 7.29
C ALA A 270 12.41 -12.04 6.48
N ARG A 271 11.55 -11.02 6.54
CA ARG A 271 10.33 -10.92 5.70
C ARG A 271 10.69 -11.04 4.23
N ARG A 272 11.68 -10.25 3.80
CA ARG A 272 12.19 -10.26 2.43
C ARG A 272 12.67 -11.66 2.01
N GLN A 273 13.44 -12.36 2.85
CA GLN A 273 13.89 -13.72 2.51
C GLN A 273 12.77 -14.76 2.53
N LEU A 274 11.75 -14.59 3.37
CA LEU A 274 10.59 -15.47 3.37
C LEU A 274 9.76 -15.34 2.09
N GLU A 275 9.70 -14.14 1.51
CA GLU A 275 9.00 -13.80 0.25
C GLU A 275 9.82 -14.14 -1.00
N GLU A 276 11.14 -13.89 -0.99
CA GLU A 276 11.98 -14.01 -2.19
C GLU A 276 12.65 -15.39 -2.34
N THR A 277 12.60 -16.26 -1.32
CA THR A 277 13.34 -17.54 -1.33
C THR A 277 12.57 -18.69 -0.68
N ASP A 278 12.88 -19.91 -1.12
CA ASP A 278 12.39 -21.17 -0.53
C ASP A 278 13.24 -21.67 0.66
N ASP A 279 14.21 -20.86 1.13
CA ASP A 279 15.11 -21.24 2.22
C ASP A 279 14.34 -21.61 3.50
N THR A 280 14.85 -22.56 4.27
CA THR A 280 14.19 -22.94 5.54
C THR A 280 14.18 -21.80 6.55
N VAL A 281 13.17 -21.74 7.42
CA VAL A 281 13.09 -20.73 8.50
C VAL A 281 14.33 -20.74 9.39
N VAL A 282 14.95 -21.91 9.59
CA VAL A 282 16.21 -22.06 10.35
C VAL A 282 17.37 -21.37 9.63
N ALA A 283 17.49 -21.53 8.31
CA ALA A 283 18.52 -20.87 7.51
C ALA A 283 18.34 -19.35 7.52
N ILE A 284 17.11 -18.88 7.34
CA ILE A 284 16.78 -17.45 7.36
C ILE A 284 17.06 -16.84 8.74
N ALA A 285 16.66 -17.52 9.82
CA ALA A 285 16.91 -17.06 11.19
C ALA A 285 18.42 -16.85 11.47
N THR A 286 19.25 -17.77 10.97
CA THR A 286 20.71 -17.67 11.08
C THR A 286 21.22 -16.49 10.26
N ARG A 287 20.83 -16.39 8.98
CA ARG A 287 21.32 -15.33 8.06
C ARG A 287 20.91 -13.92 8.48
N CYS A 288 19.73 -13.78 9.08
CA CYS A 288 19.22 -12.52 9.58
C CYS A 288 19.66 -12.22 11.03
N GLY A 289 20.56 -13.01 11.62
CA GLY A 289 21.15 -12.70 12.93
C GLY A 289 20.23 -12.95 14.14
N PHE A 290 19.14 -13.72 13.98
CA PHE A 290 18.30 -14.15 15.12
C PHE A 290 18.94 -15.30 15.92
N GLY A 291 19.89 -16.00 15.32
CA GLY A 291 20.60 -17.16 15.90
C GLY A 291 19.77 -18.44 15.90
N THR A 292 18.48 -18.39 16.29
CA THR A 292 17.58 -19.55 16.25
C THR A 292 16.23 -19.21 15.63
N ALA A 293 15.57 -20.22 15.05
CA ALA A 293 14.22 -20.10 14.51
C ALA A 293 13.21 -19.68 15.60
N GLU A 294 13.39 -20.11 16.84
CA GLU A 294 12.51 -19.72 17.95
C GLU A 294 12.66 -18.24 18.34
N THR A 295 13.89 -17.70 18.32
CA THR A 295 14.11 -16.26 18.52
C THR A 295 13.45 -15.45 17.40
N MET A 296 13.60 -15.89 16.15
CA MET A 296 12.95 -15.27 15.01
C MET A 296 11.42 -15.33 15.15
N ARG A 297 10.86 -16.49 15.51
CA ARG A 297 9.42 -16.68 15.72
C ARG A 297 8.85 -15.73 16.77
N ARG A 298 9.48 -15.62 17.93
CA ARG A 298 9.05 -14.69 18.99
C ARG A 298 9.12 -13.23 18.53
N ASN A 299 10.15 -12.86 17.77
CA ASN A 299 10.27 -11.51 17.24
C ASN A 299 9.18 -11.21 16.21
N PHE A 300 8.93 -12.15 15.29
CA PHE A 300 7.84 -12.08 14.29
C PHE A 300 6.47 -11.96 14.94
N LEU A 301 6.15 -12.79 15.93
CA LEU A 301 4.88 -12.68 16.65
C LEU A 301 4.71 -11.31 17.31
N ARG A 302 5.78 -10.77 17.91
CA ARG A 302 5.73 -9.47 18.58
C ARG A 302 5.62 -8.29 17.61
N ARG A 303 6.22 -8.36 16.42
CA ARG A 303 6.33 -7.23 15.48
C ARG A 303 5.39 -7.30 14.28
N VAL A 304 5.14 -8.51 13.79
CA VAL A 304 4.35 -8.81 12.59
C VAL A 304 3.00 -9.43 12.95
N GLY A 305 2.83 -9.92 14.18
CA GLY A 305 1.58 -10.51 14.66
C GLY A 305 1.33 -11.97 14.24
N ILE A 306 2.14 -12.51 13.33
CA ILE A 306 2.04 -13.89 12.84
C ILE A 306 3.41 -14.58 12.80
N PRO A 307 3.48 -15.92 12.95
CA PRO A 307 4.73 -16.65 12.89
C PRO A 307 5.31 -16.70 11.45
N PRO A 308 6.64 -16.86 11.29
CA PRO A 308 7.31 -16.85 9.98
C PRO A 308 6.70 -17.82 8.95
N ASP A 309 6.36 -19.03 9.40
CA ASP A 309 5.80 -20.09 8.55
C ASP A 309 4.44 -19.70 7.97
N GLN A 310 3.62 -18.99 8.77
CA GLN A 310 2.32 -18.48 8.35
C GLN A 310 2.49 -17.24 7.47
N TYR A 311 3.46 -16.39 7.79
CA TYR A 311 3.82 -15.23 6.96
C TYR A 311 4.18 -15.68 5.54
N ARG A 312 5.06 -16.69 5.39
CA ARG A 312 5.41 -17.24 4.08
C ARG A 312 4.19 -17.72 3.31
N LYS A 313 3.31 -18.51 3.93
CA LYS A 313 2.10 -19.02 3.25
C LYS A 313 1.17 -17.91 2.73
N ALA A 314 1.19 -16.74 3.36
CA ALA A 314 0.33 -15.62 2.99
C ALA A 314 0.95 -14.72 1.92
N PHE A 315 2.28 -14.70 1.78
CA PHE A 315 3.00 -13.66 1.03
C PHE A 315 4.12 -14.14 0.09
N ALA A 316 4.49 -15.42 0.11
CA ALA A 316 5.44 -16.02 -0.84
C ALA A 316 4.73 -16.68 -2.02
#